data_AF-A0A8H6SZV4-F1
#
_entry.id   AF-A0A8H6SZV4-F1
#
_cell.length_a   1.000
_cell.length_b   1.000
_cell.length_c   1.000
_cell.angle_alpha   90.00
_cell.angle_beta   90.00
_cell.angle_gamma   90.00
#
_symmetry.space_group_name_H-M   'P 1'
#
loop_
_entity.id
_entity.type
_entity.pdbx_description
1 polymer ?
#
loop_
_entity_poly.entity_id
_entity_poly.type
_entity_poly.pdbx_seq_one_letter_code
_entity_poly.pdbx_strand_id
1 'polypeptide(L)'
;MGQRHIFKRRRESHYLFNNTPGATTAFPDDFRMISGDPTIRTLDASSFSQQAVTFLCLDFSGKSNRYNELPRGQRCPSGIRSQINFYSCWNGRDVDSPDHRSHVAWPSTGPDNGTCSDPAFPVTLPRIFIEVYWYSQAFEDQRRHALTPTQPFVYVVRLLTYIYGVLVDFLMEADPTGYGNHADFFNGWDKGVLQRALDQCNCNPYGDPTCCVDQGIFGMNKSTACFITDTVDEPTLGMLDALPGNNPVQAPLAGYEAYIDPITPAILDPVYVYNGSSGAPTGTIATPAQTANVTQTANGTCIWKGDARKSTGARNWILLPIFLLFNFIC
;
A
#
# COMPACT_ATOMS: atom_id res chain seq x y z
N MET A 1 -24.20 -15.27 1.86
CA MET A 1 -22.83 -14.93 1.45
C MET A 1 -22.77 -13.44 1.21
N GLY A 2 -21.78 -12.74 1.79
CA GLY A 2 -21.53 -11.32 1.52
C GLY A 2 -20.58 -11.19 0.34
N GLN A 3 -20.89 -10.31 -0.62
CA GLN A 3 -20.19 -10.16 -1.89
C GLN A 3 -19.06 -9.12 -1.79
N ARG A 4 -18.01 -9.24 -2.62
CA ARG A 4 -16.78 -8.43 -2.51
C ARG A 4 -16.31 -7.89 -3.87
N HIS A 5 -15.59 -6.75 -3.84
CA HIS A 5 -15.04 -6.03 -4.99
C HIS A 5 -13.65 -5.44 -4.69
N ILE A 6 -12.83 -5.22 -5.72
CA ILE A 6 -11.49 -4.60 -5.63
C ILE A 6 -11.52 -3.14 -6.15
N PHE A 7 -10.75 -2.25 -5.50
CA PHE A 7 -10.64 -0.84 -5.89
C PHE A 7 -9.63 -0.61 -7.00
N LYS A 8 -9.96 0.34 -7.89
CA LYS A 8 -8.93 1.05 -8.64
C LYS A 8 -8.17 1.97 -7.70
N ARG A 9 -6.84 2.01 -7.84
CA ARG A 9 -5.96 2.90 -7.08
C ARG A 9 -5.10 3.77 -7.98
N ARG A 10 -4.74 4.95 -7.50
CA ARG A 10 -3.68 5.80 -8.06
C ARG A 10 -2.67 6.05 -6.95
N ARG A 11 -1.39 5.79 -7.23
CA ARG A 11 -0.30 6.08 -6.30
C ARG A 11 0.47 7.31 -6.77
N GLU A 12 0.81 8.16 -5.82
CA GLU A 12 1.76 9.26 -5.97
C GLU A 12 2.83 9.11 -4.88
N SER A 13 4.07 9.37 -5.25
CA SER A 13 5.21 9.27 -4.34
C SER A 13 6.00 10.56 -4.43
N HIS A 14 6.31 11.13 -3.27
CA HIS A 14 6.99 12.41 -3.14
C HIS A 14 8.29 12.23 -2.37
N TYR A 15 9.35 12.93 -2.79
CA TYR A 15 10.56 13.13 -2.00
C TYR A 15 10.52 14.53 -1.42
N LEU A 16 10.37 14.63 -0.09
CA LEU A 16 10.32 15.89 0.64
C LEU A 16 11.68 16.13 1.31
N PHE A 17 12.35 17.24 0.97
CA PHE A 17 13.71 17.52 1.42
C PHE A 17 13.98 19.03 1.59
N ASN A 18 15.12 19.37 2.20
CA ASN A 18 15.55 20.75 2.35
C ASN A 18 16.21 21.23 1.06
N ASN A 19 15.79 22.39 0.56
CA ASN A 19 16.33 23.00 -0.66
C ASN A 19 17.81 23.44 -0.56
N THR A 20 18.43 23.38 0.63
CA THR A 20 19.84 23.71 0.81
C THR A 20 20.72 22.57 0.26
N PRO A 21 21.59 22.83 -0.75
CA PRO A 21 22.47 21.80 -1.29
C PRO A 21 23.32 21.14 -0.19
N GLY A 22 23.43 19.82 -0.23
CA GLY A 22 24.16 19.02 0.75
C GLY A 22 23.48 18.87 2.12
N ALA A 23 22.33 19.50 2.38
CA ALA A 23 21.60 19.33 3.64
C ALA A 23 20.84 17.99 3.71
N THR A 24 20.63 17.33 2.58
CA THR A 24 19.96 16.03 2.47
C THR A 24 20.82 15.09 1.65
N THR A 25 21.00 13.86 2.16
CA THR A 25 21.78 12.81 1.51
C THR A 25 20.84 11.88 0.76
N ALA A 26 21.12 11.62 -0.51
CA ALA A 26 20.40 10.63 -1.30
C ALA A 26 20.56 9.22 -0.71
N PHE A 27 19.58 8.35 -0.95
CA PHE A 27 19.69 6.94 -0.56
C PHE A 27 20.90 6.29 -1.24
N PRO A 28 21.71 5.49 -0.52
CA PRO A 28 22.78 4.71 -1.13
C PRO A 28 22.21 3.61 -2.02
N ASP A 29 23.08 3.03 -2.86
CA ASP A 29 22.74 1.86 -3.67
C ASP A 29 22.23 0.71 -2.76
N ASP A 30 21.28 -0.07 -3.25
CA ASP A 30 20.64 -1.19 -2.54
C ASP A 30 19.87 -0.82 -1.26
N PHE A 31 19.68 0.47 -0.97
CA PHE A 31 18.97 0.91 0.23
C PHE A 31 17.52 0.41 0.26
N ARG A 32 17.08 -0.14 1.41
CA ARG A 32 15.72 -0.66 1.59
C ARG A 32 15.17 -0.26 2.94
N MET A 33 13.87 0.02 2.99
CA MET A 33 13.18 0.19 4.28
C MET A 33 11.70 -0.09 4.15
N ILE A 34 11.05 -0.39 5.26
CA ILE A 34 9.59 -0.59 5.33
C ILE A 34 8.98 0.40 6.32
N SER A 35 7.88 1.05 5.94
CA SER A 35 7.06 1.86 6.84
C SER A 35 5.68 1.26 7.02
N GLY A 36 5.12 1.36 8.23
CA GLY A 36 3.93 0.62 8.65
C GLY A 36 4.24 -0.83 9.01
N ASP A 37 3.21 -1.56 9.44
CA ASP A 37 3.32 -2.96 9.86
C ASP A 37 2.01 -3.70 9.59
N PRO A 38 2.00 -4.74 8.73
CA PRO A 38 0.78 -5.46 8.37
C PRO A 38 0.12 -6.25 9.52
N THR A 39 0.81 -6.42 10.64
CA THR A 39 0.33 -7.18 11.80
C THR A 39 -0.38 -6.31 12.85
N ILE A 40 -0.48 -4.99 12.65
CA ILE A 40 -1.11 -4.11 13.63
C ILE A 40 -2.63 -4.03 13.42
N ARG A 41 -3.39 -4.13 14.52
CA ARG A 41 -4.88 -4.00 14.54
C ARG A 41 -5.38 -2.97 15.55
N THR A 42 -4.48 -2.32 16.28
CA THR A 42 -4.82 -1.33 17.31
C THR A 42 -3.88 -0.15 17.22
N LEU A 43 -4.42 1.06 17.40
CA LEU A 43 -3.63 2.29 17.39
C LEU A 43 -2.90 2.49 18.73
N ASP A 44 -1.58 2.57 18.68
CA ASP A 44 -0.75 3.24 19.68
C ASP A 44 -0.45 4.67 19.21
N ALA A 45 -1.18 5.63 19.77
CA ALA A 45 -1.04 7.03 19.40
C ALA A 45 0.33 7.63 19.78
N SER A 46 1.13 6.95 20.61
CA SER A 46 2.49 7.40 20.97
C SER A 46 3.56 6.90 19.99
N SER A 47 3.24 5.91 19.15
CA SER A 47 4.17 5.33 18.18
C SER A 47 4.25 6.18 16.91
N PHE A 48 5.42 6.75 16.63
CA PHE A 48 5.68 7.44 15.36
C PHE A 48 5.49 6.52 14.15
N SER A 49 5.83 5.24 14.26
CA SER A 49 5.60 4.29 13.17
C SER A 49 4.12 4.12 12.83
N GLN A 50 3.22 4.21 13.81
CA GLN A 50 1.78 4.15 13.56
C GLN A 50 1.20 5.51 13.13
N GLN A 51 1.73 6.62 13.68
CA GLN A 51 1.37 7.97 13.22
C GLN A 51 1.75 8.23 11.75
N ALA A 52 2.73 7.49 11.22
CA ALA A 52 3.19 7.61 9.84
C ALA A 52 2.15 7.16 8.82
N VAL A 53 1.14 6.39 9.24
CA VAL A 53 0.09 5.84 8.39
C VAL A 53 -1.23 6.52 8.75
N THR A 54 -1.81 7.26 7.81
CA THR A 54 -3.09 7.96 8.00
C THR A 54 -3.98 7.86 6.78
N PHE A 55 -5.25 8.23 6.93
CA PHE A 55 -6.25 8.21 5.88
C PHE A 55 -6.96 9.56 5.79
N LEU A 56 -7.23 10.04 4.58
CA LEU A 56 -8.18 11.12 4.35
C LEU A 56 -9.47 10.56 3.76
N CYS A 57 -10.59 10.98 4.33
CA CYS A 57 -11.87 10.93 3.66
C CYS A 57 -11.97 12.18 2.78
N LEU A 58 -11.83 12.00 1.47
CA LEU A 58 -11.73 13.12 0.54
C LEU A 58 -13.11 13.68 0.18
N ASP A 59 -13.17 15.01 0.20
CA ASP A 59 -14.26 15.81 -0.34
C ASP A 59 -13.65 17.02 -1.05
N PHE A 60 -13.63 16.99 -2.38
CA PHE A 60 -13.11 18.09 -3.21
C PHE A 60 -14.07 19.29 -3.31
N SER A 61 -15.33 19.12 -2.88
CA SER A 61 -16.34 20.20 -2.84
C SER A 61 -16.44 20.86 -1.47
N GLY A 62 -15.78 20.29 -0.46
CA GLY A 62 -15.88 20.71 0.93
C GLY A 62 -14.57 20.48 1.68
N LYS A 63 -14.68 19.93 2.89
CA LYS A 63 -13.54 19.70 3.77
C LYS A 63 -13.21 18.22 3.82
N SER A 64 -11.98 17.88 3.44
CA SER A 64 -11.43 16.54 3.68
C SER A 64 -11.02 16.37 5.14
N ASN A 65 -11.32 15.22 5.73
CA ASN A 65 -11.02 14.92 7.14
C ASN A 65 -9.97 13.82 7.25
N ARG A 66 -9.03 13.97 8.18
CA ARG A 66 -7.96 12.99 8.46
C ARG A 66 -8.39 12.01 9.56
N TYR A 67 -7.97 10.76 9.41
CA TYR A 67 -8.20 9.61 10.29
C TYR A 67 -6.90 8.83 10.48
N ASN A 68 -6.76 8.12 11.61
CA ASN A 68 -5.65 7.19 11.84
C ASN A 68 -6.02 5.76 11.40
N GLU A 69 -7.31 5.55 11.10
CA GLU A 69 -7.93 4.33 10.65
C GLU A 69 -8.75 4.58 9.38
N LEU A 70 -9.25 3.50 8.75
CA LEU A 70 -10.19 3.59 7.64
C LEU A 70 -11.44 4.40 8.05
N PRO A 71 -11.82 5.47 7.33
CA PRO A 71 -12.86 6.41 7.76
C PRO A 71 -14.23 5.76 8.07
N ARG A 72 -14.67 5.80 9.33
CA ARG A 72 -15.90 5.13 9.77
C ARG A 72 -17.11 6.06 9.82
N GLY A 73 -18.30 5.50 9.58
CA GLY A 73 -19.59 6.16 9.83
C GLY A 73 -19.98 7.22 8.81
N GLN A 74 -19.18 7.43 7.77
CA GLN A 74 -19.44 8.44 6.74
C GLN A 74 -19.05 7.93 5.35
N ARG A 75 -19.56 8.62 4.34
CA ARG A 75 -19.15 8.44 2.94
C ARG A 75 -18.00 9.39 2.63
N CYS A 76 -17.10 8.98 1.74
CA CYS A 76 -16.03 9.83 1.24
C CYS A 76 -16.33 10.19 -0.22
N PRO A 77 -16.93 11.37 -0.51
CA PRO A 77 -17.45 11.71 -1.83
C PRO A 77 -16.41 11.64 -2.95
N SER A 78 -15.15 11.93 -2.63
CA SER A 78 -14.03 11.94 -3.57
C SER A 78 -13.06 10.77 -3.36
N GLY A 79 -13.48 9.74 -2.62
CA GLY A 79 -12.67 8.55 -2.33
C GLY A 79 -11.90 8.62 -1.01
N ILE A 80 -11.16 7.56 -0.71
CA ILE A 80 -10.28 7.49 0.46
C ILE A 80 -8.84 7.66 -0.02
N ARG A 81 -8.03 8.46 0.66
CA ARG A 81 -6.59 8.55 0.40
C ARG A 81 -5.81 8.01 1.57
N SER A 82 -5.08 6.92 1.40
CA SER A 82 -4.10 6.50 2.39
C SER A 82 -2.79 7.25 2.20
N GLN A 83 -2.12 7.54 3.30
CA GLN A 83 -0.88 8.29 3.36
C GLN A 83 0.12 7.51 4.20
N ILE A 84 1.34 7.35 3.69
CA ILE A 84 2.43 6.67 4.38
C ILE A 84 3.67 7.54 4.30
N ASN A 85 4.17 7.95 5.45
CA ASN A 85 5.49 8.55 5.59
C ASN A 85 6.53 7.46 5.80
N PHE A 86 7.74 7.68 5.31
CA PHE A 86 8.91 6.86 5.65
C PHE A 86 9.84 7.59 6.60
N TYR A 87 10.70 6.81 7.24
CA TYR A 87 11.84 7.31 8.00
C TYR A 87 12.70 8.25 7.15
N SER A 88 13.31 9.23 7.80
CA SER A 88 14.18 10.20 7.13
C SER A 88 15.50 10.45 7.86
N CYS A 89 15.80 9.65 8.89
CA CYS A 89 17.08 9.64 9.58
C CYS A 89 17.75 8.29 9.41
N TRP A 90 19.04 8.28 9.10
CA TRP A 90 19.79 7.08 8.77
C TRP A 90 21.09 7.02 9.54
N ASN A 91 21.51 5.80 9.87
CA ASN A 91 22.74 5.55 10.63
C ASN A 91 24.03 5.82 9.83
N GLY A 92 23.92 6.12 8.54
CA GLY A 92 25.05 6.46 7.68
C GLY A 92 25.90 5.27 7.23
N ARG A 93 25.49 4.03 7.56
CA ARG A 93 26.28 2.82 7.33
C ARG A 93 25.51 1.73 6.62
N ASP A 94 24.40 1.29 7.19
CA ASP A 94 23.73 0.06 6.74
C ASP A 94 22.67 0.40 5.69
N VAL A 95 22.74 -0.22 4.51
CA VAL A 95 21.75 -0.02 3.43
C VAL A 95 20.46 -0.81 3.67
N ASP A 96 20.52 -1.81 4.55
CA ASP A 96 19.37 -2.60 4.96
C ASP A 96 19.62 -3.20 6.34
N SER A 97 18.57 -3.68 7.00
CA SER A 97 18.63 -4.47 8.22
C SER A 97 17.68 -5.66 8.11
N PRO A 98 17.85 -6.74 8.90
CA PRO A 98 16.99 -7.93 8.80
C PRO A 98 15.48 -7.65 8.96
N ASP A 99 15.14 -6.57 9.66
CA ASP A 99 13.77 -6.09 9.88
C ASP A 99 13.38 -4.92 8.94
N HIS A 100 14.27 -4.52 8.04
CA HIS A 100 14.17 -3.37 7.13
C HIS A 100 13.88 -2.03 7.84
N ARG A 101 14.20 -1.90 9.13
CA ARG A 101 13.83 -0.74 9.98
C ARG A 101 14.92 -0.30 10.95
N SER A 102 15.66 -1.23 11.56
CA SER A 102 16.65 -0.91 12.60
C SER A 102 17.81 0.02 12.16
N HIS A 103 18.04 0.17 10.85
CA HIS A 103 19.07 1.08 10.31
C HIS A 103 18.56 2.51 10.05
N VAL A 104 17.27 2.78 10.25
CA VAL A 104 16.63 4.09 10.08
C VAL A 104 15.84 4.51 11.31
N ALA A 105 15.59 5.82 11.43
CA ALA A 105 14.84 6.42 12.53
C ALA A 105 13.93 7.57 12.07
N TRP A 106 12.93 7.85 12.90
CA TRP A 106 12.03 8.99 12.72
C TRP A 106 12.73 10.28 13.15
N PRO A 107 12.38 11.43 12.54
CA PRO A 107 12.78 12.73 13.06
C PRO A 107 12.32 12.96 14.51
N SER A 108 12.98 13.90 15.17
CA SER A 108 12.76 14.24 16.59
C SER A 108 11.32 14.57 16.99
N THR A 109 10.48 15.05 16.05
CA THR A 109 9.08 15.40 16.31
C THR A 109 8.08 14.49 15.61
N GLY A 110 8.54 13.39 15.01
CA GLY A 110 7.69 12.38 14.39
C GLY A 110 7.76 12.33 12.86
N PRO A 111 6.82 11.63 12.22
CA PRO A 111 6.91 11.28 10.80
C PRO A 111 6.85 12.46 9.83
N ASP A 112 6.25 13.58 10.23
CA ASP A 112 5.97 14.70 9.34
C ASP A 112 7.04 15.80 9.35
N ASN A 113 7.75 15.96 10.47
CA ASN A 113 8.69 17.06 10.67
C ASN A 113 9.69 16.72 11.76
N GLY A 114 10.77 17.49 11.84
CA GLY A 114 11.77 17.42 12.89
C GLY A 114 13.17 17.37 12.28
N THR A 115 14.11 16.93 13.10
CA THR A 115 15.52 16.79 12.72
C THR A 115 16.06 15.42 13.11
N CYS A 116 17.13 15.01 12.45
CA CYS A 116 17.90 13.82 12.80
C CYS A 116 18.90 14.16 13.92
N SER A 117 18.37 14.39 15.12
CA SER A 117 19.16 14.77 16.29
C SER A 117 19.73 13.58 17.06
N ASP A 118 19.27 12.36 16.76
CA ASP A 118 19.81 11.15 17.35
C ASP A 118 21.22 10.89 16.77
N PRO A 119 22.29 10.86 17.59
CA PRO A 119 23.63 10.59 17.11
C PRO A 119 23.80 9.20 16.49
N ALA A 120 22.90 8.24 16.75
CA ALA A 120 22.89 6.93 16.10
C ALA A 120 22.35 7.00 14.66
N PHE A 121 21.58 8.04 14.31
CA PHE A 121 20.98 8.24 12.99
C PHE A 121 21.23 9.66 12.46
N PRO A 122 22.50 10.08 12.30
CA PRO A 122 22.83 11.48 12.07
C PRO A 122 22.60 11.95 10.62
N VAL A 123 22.38 11.02 9.68
CA VAL A 123 22.27 11.34 8.25
C VAL A 123 20.81 11.62 7.91
N THR A 124 20.54 12.83 7.39
CA THR A 124 19.20 13.20 6.90
C THR A 124 19.00 12.70 5.49
N LEU A 125 18.00 11.83 5.31
CA LEU A 125 17.51 11.34 4.02
C LEU A 125 16.31 12.17 3.54
N PRO A 126 16.00 12.21 2.23
CA PRO A 126 14.76 12.81 1.79
C PRO A 126 13.59 11.98 2.33
N ARG A 127 12.58 12.64 2.90
CA ARG A 127 11.40 11.95 3.41
C ARG A 127 10.54 11.48 2.25
N ILE A 128 10.33 10.18 2.15
CA ILE A 128 9.37 9.61 1.19
C ILE A 128 7.97 9.75 1.77
N PHE A 129 7.08 10.35 1.01
CA PHE A 129 5.66 10.45 1.32
C PHE A 129 4.86 9.83 0.19
N ILE A 130 4.12 8.76 0.49
CA ILE A 130 3.28 8.05 -0.47
C ILE A 130 1.82 8.39 -0.22
N GLU A 131 1.13 8.75 -1.29
CA GLU A 131 -0.31 8.91 -1.32
C GLU A 131 -0.92 7.84 -2.23
N VAL A 132 -1.91 7.11 -1.71
CA VAL A 132 -2.69 6.17 -2.52
C VAL A 132 -4.14 6.56 -2.47
N TYR A 133 -4.67 6.95 -3.62
CA TYR A 133 -6.07 7.30 -3.81
C TYR A 133 -6.85 6.04 -4.18
N TRP A 134 -7.79 5.68 -3.33
CA TRP A 134 -8.72 4.57 -3.49
C TRP A 134 -10.05 5.10 -4.01
N TYR A 135 -10.48 4.64 -5.18
CA TYR A 135 -11.74 5.04 -5.81
C TYR A 135 -12.95 4.38 -5.13
N SER A 136 -13.16 4.68 -3.85
CA SER A 136 -14.17 4.06 -3.00
C SER A 136 -15.59 4.59 -3.24
N GLN A 137 -15.72 5.80 -3.78
CA GLN A 137 -16.99 6.47 -4.01
C GLN A 137 -17.91 5.70 -4.98
N ALA A 138 -17.36 4.95 -5.93
CA ALA A 138 -18.13 4.14 -6.86
C ALA A 138 -18.88 2.97 -6.20
N PHE A 139 -18.51 2.61 -4.97
CA PHE A 139 -19.13 1.52 -4.22
C PHE A 139 -20.09 2.01 -3.13
N GLU A 140 -20.29 3.32 -3.02
CA GLU A 140 -21.14 3.91 -1.99
C GLU A 140 -22.62 3.52 -2.16
N ASP A 141 -23.06 3.26 -3.39
CA ASP A 141 -24.41 2.73 -3.67
C ASP A 141 -24.58 1.29 -3.12
N GLN A 142 -23.48 0.53 -3.02
CA GLN A 142 -23.46 -0.83 -2.50
C GLN A 142 -23.25 -0.89 -0.98
N ARG A 143 -22.88 0.22 -0.34
CA ARG A 143 -22.59 0.28 1.11
C ARG A 143 -23.68 -0.34 1.98
N ARG A 144 -24.95 -0.12 1.64
CA ARG A 144 -26.10 -0.67 2.41
C ARG A 144 -26.22 -2.20 2.36
N HIS A 145 -25.55 -2.83 1.40
CA HIS A 145 -25.53 -4.27 1.19
C HIS A 145 -24.30 -4.94 1.82
N ALA A 146 -23.33 -4.16 2.28
CA ALA A 146 -22.16 -4.68 2.96
C ALA A 146 -22.53 -5.25 4.35
N LEU A 147 -21.73 -6.22 4.82
CA LEU A 147 -21.87 -6.78 6.17
C LEU A 147 -21.71 -5.70 7.25
N THR A 148 -20.87 -4.69 7.00
CA THR A 148 -20.67 -3.54 7.89
C THR A 148 -20.85 -2.23 7.13
N PRO A 149 -22.10 -1.73 6.98
CA PRO A 149 -22.37 -0.53 6.19
C PRO A 149 -21.66 0.74 6.69
N THR A 150 -21.32 0.81 7.98
CA THR A 150 -20.61 1.95 8.56
C THR A 150 -19.16 2.06 8.10
N GLN A 151 -18.52 0.95 7.71
CA GLN A 151 -17.20 0.88 7.09
C GLN A 151 -17.09 -0.45 6.33
N PRO A 152 -17.41 -0.48 5.01
CA PRO A 152 -17.44 -1.72 4.23
C PRO A 152 -16.08 -2.11 3.63
N PHE A 153 -15.06 -1.28 3.77
CA PHE A 153 -13.77 -1.44 3.11
C PHE A 153 -12.75 -2.13 4.00
N VAL A 154 -11.87 -2.92 3.40
CA VAL A 154 -10.81 -3.68 4.06
C VAL A 154 -9.53 -3.66 3.22
N TYR A 155 -8.36 -3.63 3.85
CA TYR A 155 -7.09 -3.86 3.17
C TYR A 155 -6.74 -5.33 3.16
N VAL A 156 -6.36 -5.87 2.00
CA VAL A 156 -5.88 -7.24 1.89
C VAL A 156 -4.37 -7.21 1.74
N VAL A 157 -3.66 -7.99 2.56
CA VAL A 157 -2.21 -8.14 2.49
C VAL A 157 -1.90 -9.62 2.26
N ARG A 158 -0.80 -9.92 1.57
CA ARG A 158 -0.31 -11.30 1.45
C ARG A 158 1.16 -11.30 1.83
N LEU A 159 1.59 -12.24 2.67
CA LEU A 159 2.98 -12.33 3.09
C LEU A 159 3.57 -13.67 2.65
N LEU A 160 4.51 -13.60 1.72
CA LEU A 160 5.25 -14.78 1.28
C LEU A 160 6.44 -14.98 2.22
N THR A 161 6.51 -16.14 2.89
CA THR A 161 7.69 -16.51 3.69
C THR A 161 8.38 -17.71 3.08
N TYR A 162 9.71 -17.71 3.12
CA TYR A 162 10.50 -18.91 2.85
C TYR A 162 10.72 -19.68 4.14
N ILE A 163 10.12 -20.87 4.27
CA ILE A 163 10.39 -21.79 5.38
C ILE A 163 11.12 -23.01 4.84
N TYR A 164 12.32 -23.28 5.34
CA TYR A 164 13.16 -24.42 4.93
C TYR A 164 13.37 -24.57 3.42
N GLY A 165 13.48 -23.46 2.67
CA GLY A 165 13.65 -23.50 1.21
C GLY A 165 12.34 -23.73 0.43
N VAL A 166 11.20 -23.79 1.11
CA VAL A 166 9.86 -23.85 0.51
C VAL A 166 9.21 -22.49 0.64
N LEU A 167 8.68 -21.96 -0.46
CA LEU A 167 7.79 -20.80 -0.43
C LEU A 167 6.49 -21.22 0.27
N VAL A 168 6.30 -20.77 1.51
CA VAL A 168 5.08 -20.99 2.28
C VAL A 168 4.29 -19.70 2.30
N ASP A 169 3.07 -19.78 1.80
CA ASP A 169 2.13 -18.67 1.78
C ASP A 169 1.49 -18.52 3.17
N PHE A 170 1.89 -17.48 3.92
CA PHE A 170 1.22 -17.09 5.15
C PHE A 170 0.29 -15.93 4.84
N LEU A 171 -1.01 -16.13 5.02
CA LEU A 171 -1.98 -15.08 4.81
C LEU A 171 -1.84 -14.01 5.90
N MET A 172 -1.91 -12.76 5.46
CA MET A 172 -2.21 -11.61 6.32
C MET A 172 -3.66 -11.21 5.99
N GLU A 173 -4.59 -11.61 6.83
CA GLU A 173 -6.03 -11.41 6.60
C GLU A 173 -6.41 -9.96 6.26
N ALA A 174 -7.62 -9.80 5.72
CA ALA A 174 -8.19 -8.49 5.47
C ALA A 174 -8.32 -7.65 6.75
N ASP A 175 -7.65 -6.50 6.76
CA ASP A 175 -7.68 -5.52 7.84
C ASP A 175 -8.84 -4.52 7.64
N PRO A 176 -9.91 -4.60 8.45
CA PRO A 176 -11.02 -3.64 8.40
C PRO A 176 -10.72 -2.34 9.16
N THR A 177 -9.58 -2.24 9.85
CA THR A 177 -9.17 -1.06 10.61
C THR A 177 -8.31 -0.12 9.79
N GLY A 178 -7.44 -0.64 8.93
CA GLY A 178 -6.45 0.13 8.19
C GLY A 178 -5.11 0.29 8.90
N TYR A 179 -4.98 -0.13 10.16
CA TYR A 179 -3.72 -0.02 10.89
C TYR A 179 -2.61 -0.91 10.33
N GLY A 180 -2.97 -1.97 9.61
CA GLY A 180 -2.04 -2.87 8.91
C GLY A 180 -1.48 -2.32 7.59
N ASN A 181 -1.82 -1.09 7.22
CA ASN A 181 -1.33 -0.52 5.97
C ASN A 181 0.18 -0.22 6.08
N HIS A 182 0.93 -0.56 5.04
CA HIS A 182 2.38 -0.44 4.99
C HIS A 182 2.85 -0.20 3.57
N ALA A 183 4.11 0.19 3.43
CA ALA A 183 4.78 0.30 2.15
C ALA A 183 6.26 -0.04 2.29
N ASP A 184 6.78 -0.66 1.25
CA ASP A 184 8.19 -1.00 1.13
C ASP A 184 8.87 -0.02 0.16
N PHE A 185 10.09 0.35 0.48
CA PHE A 185 10.95 1.16 -0.37
C PHE A 185 12.21 0.38 -0.71
N PHE A 186 12.59 0.44 -1.99
CA PHE A 186 13.86 -0.01 -2.51
C PHE A 186 14.42 1.11 -3.39
N ASN A 187 15.66 1.51 -3.17
CA ASN A 187 16.28 2.55 -3.97
C ASN A 187 16.57 2.05 -5.39
N GLY A 188 15.85 2.61 -6.37
CA GLY A 188 16.04 2.33 -7.80
C GLY A 188 16.69 3.46 -8.59
N TRP A 189 17.19 4.51 -7.93
CA TRP A 189 17.87 5.60 -8.63
C TRP A 189 19.26 5.16 -9.11
N ASP A 190 19.61 5.55 -10.33
CA ASP A 190 20.99 5.47 -10.78
C ASP A 190 21.90 6.30 -9.87
N LYS A 191 23.09 5.75 -9.61
CA LYS A 191 24.06 6.33 -8.68
C LYS A 191 24.31 7.81 -8.97
N GLY A 192 24.07 8.64 -7.96
CA GLY A 192 24.31 10.08 -7.99
C GLY A 192 23.25 10.92 -8.71
N VAL A 193 22.27 10.31 -9.41
CA VAL A 193 21.16 11.07 -10.03
C VAL A 193 20.31 11.73 -8.96
N LEU A 194 19.86 10.98 -7.95
CA LEU A 194 19.05 11.54 -6.87
C LEU A 194 19.80 12.62 -6.10
N GLN A 195 21.09 12.45 -5.81
CA GLN A 195 21.86 13.48 -5.11
C GLN A 195 21.91 14.79 -5.90
N ARG A 196 22.18 14.72 -7.21
CA ARG A 196 22.11 15.90 -8.08
C ARG A 196 20.72 16.53 -8.06
N ALA A 197 19.67 15.72 -8.08
CA ALA A 197 18.30 16.23 -7.99
C ALA A 197 18.07 16.97 -6.65
N LEU A 198 18.44 16.39 -5.51
CA LEU A 198 18.30 17.02 -4.20
C LEU A 198 19.07 18.35 -4.11
N ASP A 199 20.25 18.43 -4.74
CA ASP A 199 21.10 19.63 -4.67
C ASP A 199 20.71 20.72 -5.68
N GLN A 200 20.04 20.37 -6.78
CA GLN A 200 19.86 21.28 -7.93
C GLN A 200 18.39 21.53 -8.32
N CYS A 201 17.46 20.65 -7.93
CA CYS A 201 16.05 20.70 -8.33
C CYS A 201 15.16 21.57 -7.44
N ASN A 202 15.50 22.85 -7.30
CA ASN A 202 14.67 23.82 -6.58
C ASN A 202 13.86 24.69 -7.54
N CYS A 203 13.06 24.04 -8.39
CA CYS A 203 12.37 24.70 -9.50
C CYS A 203 11.27 25.65 -9.03
N ASN A 204 10.43 25.19 -8.10
CA ASN A 204 9.30 25.93 -7.56
C ASN A 204 8.91 25.39 -6.17
N PRO A 205 8.12 26.15 -5.38
CA PRO A 205 7.74 25.73 -4.02
C PRO A 205 6.77 24.54 -3.99
N TYR A 206 6.28 24.08 -5.15
CA TYR A 206 5.34 22.97 -5.28
C TYR A 206 6.00 21.64 -5.67
N GLY A 207 7.34 21.62 -5.83
CA GLY A 207 8.11 20.40 -6.09
C GLY A 207 7.98 19.85 -7.51
N ASP A 208 7.66 20.69 -8.50
CA ASP A 208 7.61 20.23 -9.90
C ASP A 208 9.03 19.91 -10.43
N PRO A 209 9.27 18.71 -10.99
CA PRO A 209 10.59 18.27 -11.44
C PRO A 209 10.98 18.77 -12.84
N THR A 210 10.21 19.66 -13.49
CA THR A 210 10.48 20.05 -14.89
C THR A 210 11.84 20.71 -15.05
N CYS A 211 12.31 21.53 -14.08
CA CYS A 211 13.65 22.10 -14.21
C CYS A 211 14.78 21.06 -14.11
N CYS A 212 14.58 19.96 -13.39
CA CYS A 212 15.54 18.84 -13.38
C CYS A 212 15.68 18.22 -14.77
N VAL A 213 14.54 18.10 -15.46
CA VAL A 213 14.48 17.57 -16.83
C VAL A 213 15.13 18.55 -17.79
N ASP A 214 14.84 19.85 -17.67
CA ASP A 214 15.45 20.89 -18.51
C ASP A 214 16.98 20.97 -18.31
N GLN A 215 17.46 20.70 -17.08
CA GLN A 215 18.87 20.59 -16.75
C GLN A 215 19.51 19.26 -17.19
N GLY A 216 18.71 18.29 -17.65
CA GLY A 216 19.19 16.97 -18.06
C GLY A 216 19.63 16.07 -16.91
N ILE A 217 19.15 16.30 -15.68
CA ILE A 217 19.48 15.45 -14.52
C ILE A 217 18.85 14.05 -14.69
N PHE A 218 17.59 14.01 -15.14
CA PHE A 218 16.86 12.80 -15.52
C PHE A 218 15.80 13.13 -16.58
N GLY A 219 15.36 12.14 -17.35
CA GLY A 219 14.20 12.26 -18.23
C GLY A 219 12.90 11.98 -17.48
N MET A 220 11.78 12.52 -17.97
CA MET A 220 10.46 12.13 -17.49
C MET A 220 9.59 11.67 -18.64
N ASN A 221 9.09 10.44 -18.55
CA ASN A 221 8.00 9.97 -19.37
C ASN A 221 6.69 10.12 -18.60
N LYS A 222 5.85 11.10 -18.99
CA LYS A 222 4.52 11.30 -18.39
C LYS A 222 3.46 10.35 -18.97
N SER A 223 3.86 9.37 -19.79
CA SER A 223 2.93 8.37 -20.33
C SER A 223 2.30 7.57 -19.19
N THR A 224 0.97 7.50 -19.19
CA THR A 224 0.20 6.62 -18.31
C THR A 224 0.05 5.21 -18.87
N ALA A 225 0.68 4.92 -20.00
CA ALA A 225 0.60 3.64 -20.70
C ALA A 225 1.82 2.77 -20.42
N CYS A 226 2.10 2.46 -19.15
CA CYS A 226 3.11 1.49 -18.71
C CYS A 226 2.41 0.55 -17.72
N PHE A 227 2.21 -0.70 -18.13
CA PHE A 227 1.45 -1.70 -17.39
C PHE A 227 2.30 -2.96 -17.18
N ILE A 228 2.01 -3.71 -16.12
CA ILE A 228 2.55 -5.05 -15.92
C ILE A 228 1.43 -6.08 -16.07
N THR A 229 1.77 -7.27 -16.55
CA THR A 229 0.84 -8.39 -16.63
C THR A 229 0.54 -8.95 -15.24
N ASP A 230 -0.57 -9.66 -15.11
CA ASP A 230 -0.90 -10.38 -13.88
C ASP A 230 0.20 -11.40 -13.54
N THR A 231 0.53 -11.50 -12.25
CA THR A 231 1.54 -12.44 -11.73
C THR A 231 0.92 -13.62 -10.99
N VAL A 232 -0.38 -13.54 -10.70
CA VAL A 232 -1.16 -14.55 -9.97
C VAL A 232 -2.39 -14.89 -10.81
N ASP A 233 -2.59 -16.18 -11.07
CA ASP A 233 -3.75 -16.69 -11.80
C ASP A 233 -4.93 -16.88 -10.84
N GLU A 234 -5.65 -15.78 -10.58
CA GLU A 234 -6.85 -15.78 -9.74
C GLU A 234 -7.89 -14.75 -10.20
N PRO A 235 -9.19 -14.98 -9.94
CA PRO A 235 -10.22 -14.01 -10.25
C PRO A 235 -10.12 -12.78 -9.32
N THR A 236 -9.74 -11.63 -9.89
CA THR A 236 -9.64 -10.34 -9.17
C THR A 236 -10.72 -9.34 -9.58
N LEU A 237 -11.51 -9.66 -10.60
CA LEU A 237 -12.53 -8.77 -11.17
C LEU A 237 -13.94 -9.34 -11.00
N GLY A 238 -14.91 -8.45 -10.96
CA GLY A 238 -16.33 -8.80 -10.86
C GLY A 238 -16.78 -9.06 -9.42
N MET A 239 -17.75 -9.97 -9.29
CA MET A 239 -18.32 -10.38 -8.01
C MET A 239 -17.53 -11.58 -7.49
N LEU A 240 -16.93 -11.44 -6.31
CA LEU A 240 -16.13 -12.49 -5.71
C LEU A 240 -16.82 -13.07 -4.46
N ASP A 241 -16.79 -14.40 -4.34
CA ASP A 241 -17.32 -15.13 -3.17
C ASP A 241 -16.39 -15.04 -1.95
N ALA A 242 -15.09 -14.87 -2.20
CA ALA A 242 -14.04 -14.64 -1.20
C ALA A 242 -13.13 -13.48 -1.66
N LEU A 243 -12.31 -12.94 -0.75
CA LEU A 243 -11.25 -12.02 -1.19
C LEU A 243 -10.21 -12.82 -2.00
N PRO A 244 -9.53 -12.19 -2.99
CA PRO A 244 -8.37 -12.79 -3.63
C PRO A 244 -7.38 -13.34 -2.60
N GLY A 245 -6.76 -14.48 -2.87
CA GLY A 245 -5.95 -15.26 -1.94
C GLY A 245 -6.74 -15.84 -0.76
N ASN A 246 -8.05 -16.06 -0.93
CA ASN A 246 -8.96 -16.60 0.08
C ASN A 246 -8.85 -15.93 1.47
N ASN A 247 -8.53 -14.63 1.49
CA ASN A 247 -8.22 -13.91 2.72
C ASN A 247 -9.49 -13.74 3.59
N PRO A 248 -9.53 -14.29 4.82
CA PRO A 248 -10.60 -13.99 5.76
C PRO A 248 -10.51 -12.54 6.24
N VAL A 249 -11.58 -12.00 6.82
CA VAL A 249 -11.56 -10.64 7.40
C VAL A 249 -11.43 -10.75 8.91
N GLN A 250 -10.41 -10.09 9.50
CA GLN A 250 -10.18 -10.15 10.94
C GLN A 250 -11.23 -9.35 11.71
N ALA A 251 -11.50 -9.77 12.95
CA ALA A 251 -12.18 -8.91 13.89
C ALA A 251 -11.22 -7.79 14.37
N PRO A 252 -11.64 -6.51 14.38
CA PRO A 252 -10.80 -5.37 14.77
C PRO A 252 -10.12 -5.47 16.15
N LEU A 253 -10.69 -6.24 17.07
CA LEU A 253 -10.29 -6.27 18.49
C LEU A 253 -9.64 -7.60 18.92
N ALA A 254 -9.53 -8.59 18.02
CA ALA A 254 -8.96 -9.89 18.36
C ALA A 254 -7.42 -9.91 18.34
N GLY A 255 -6.78 -8.80 17.92
CA GLY A 255 -5.36 -8.79 17.58
C GLY A 255 -5.12 -9.43 16.22
N TYR A 256 -3.86 -9.51 15.81
CA TYR A 256 -3.48 -10.15 14.56
C TYR A 256 -3.45 -11.67 14.70
N GLU A 257 -4.17 -12.36 13.83
CA GLU A 257 -4.17 -13.81 13.70
C GLU A 257 -3.64 -14.21 12.30
N ALA A 258 -2.69 -15.14 12.25
CA ALA A 258 -2.14 -15.65 11.00
C ALA A 258 -2.94 -16.86 10.52
N TYR A 259 -3.25 -16.91 9.21
CA TYR A 259 -4.00 -18.02 8.60
C TYR A 259 -3.16 -18.68 7.52
N ILE A 260 -3.36 -19.99 7.35
CA ILE A 260 -2.79 -20.71 6.22
C ILE A 260 -3.84 -20.76 5.12
N ASP A 261 -3.44 -20.38 3.90
CA ASP A 261 -4.32 -20.48 2.75
C ASP A 261 -4.57 -21.96 2.41
N PRO A 262 -5.82 -22.44 2.47
CA PRO A 262 -6.11 -23.78 1.98
C PRO A 262 -5.95 -23.88 0.46
N ILE A 263 -5.95 -22.77 -0.30
CA ILE A 263 -5.86 -22.75 -1.76
C ILE A 263 -4.95 -21.60 -2.24
N THR A 264 -3.68 -21.89 -2.46
CA THR A 264 -2.74 -20.94 -3.07
C THR A 264 -2.90 -20.94 -4.60
N PRO A 265 -3.21 -19.80 -5.25
CA PRO A 265 -3.34 -19.74 -6.71
C PRO A 265 -2.03 -19.98 -7.45
N ALA A 266 -2.12 -20.26 -8.76
CA ALA A 266 -0.94 -20.45 -9.59
C ALA A 266 -0.18 -19.12 -9.81
N ILE A 267 1.14 -19.20 -9.99
CA ILE A 267 2.00 -18.06 -10.30
C ILE A 267 2.32 -18.03 -11.79
N LEU A 268 2.15 -16.86 -12.40
CA LEU A 268 2.38 -16.61 -13.82
C LEU A 268 3.79 -16.02 -14.05
N ASP A 269 4.50 -16.56 -15.04
CA ASP A 269 5.82 -16.08 -15.48
C ASP A 269 6.00 -16.28 -17.00
N PRO A 270 6.77 -15.43 -17.71
CA PRO A 270 7.39 -14.19 -17.23
C PRO A 270 6.38 -13.06 -17.07
N VAL A 271 6.71 -12.11 -16.19
CA VAL A 271 6.00 -10.84 -16.06
C VAL A 271 6.44 -9.92 -17.19
N TYR A 272 5.47 -9.43 -17.98
CA TYR A 272 5.76 -8.52 -19.08
C TYR A 272 5.41 -7.08 -18.70
N VAL A 273 6.26 -6.13 -19.11
CA VAL A 273 5.93 -4.70 -19.15
C VAL A 273 5.40 -4.38 -20.54
N TYR A 274 4.27 -3.68 -20.63
CA TYR A 274 3.66 -3.35 -21.91
C TYR A 274 3.05 -1.94 -21.93
N ASN A 275 3.04 -1.32 -23.11
CA ASN A 275 2.46 -0.01 -23.34
C ASN A 275 1.14 -0.18 -24.11
N GLY A 276 0.02 0.23 -23.52
CA GLY A 276 -1.32 -0.22 -23.95
C GLY A 276 -1.74 0.21 -25.37
N SER A 277 -2.40 -0.73 -26.08
CA SER A 277 -3.59 -0.53 -26.96
C SER A 277 -4.15 -1.83 -27.55
N SER A 278 -3.49 -2.99 -27.39
CA SER A 278 -4.00 -4.33 -27.73
C SER A 278 -3.65 -5.35 -26.63
N GLY A 279 -4.41 -6.45 -26.55
CA GLY A 279 -4.46 -7.41 -25.43
C GLY A 279 -3.18 -7.59 -24.64
N ALA A 280 -3.28 -7.40 -23.32
CA ALA A 280 -2.17 -7.59 -22.41
C ALA A 280 -1.58 -8.99 -22.62
N PRO A 281 -0.25 -9.14 -22.77
CA PRO A 281 0.35 -10.45 -22.74
C PRO A 281 0.01 -11.14 -21.41
N THR A 282 0.09 -12.47 -21.36
CA THR A 282 -0.12 -13.22 -20.13
C THR A 282 1.04 -14.18 -19.97
N GLY A 283 1.59 -14.25 -18.76
CA GLY A 283 2.55 -15.28 -18.42
C GLY A 283 1.93 -16.67 -18.52
N THR A 284 2.77 -17.70 -18.49
CA THR A 284 2.31 -19.09 -18.33
C THR A 284 2.41 -19.50 -16.87
N ILE A 285 1.66 -20.53 -16.46
CA ILE A 285 1.77 -21.09 -15.11
C ILE A 285 3.19 -21.64 -14.92
N ALA A 286 3.99 -20.93 -14.12
CA ALA A 286 5.33 -21.36 -13.73
C ALA A 286 5.31 -22.16 -12.43
N THR A 287 4.44 -21.76 -11.50
CA THR A 287 4.16 -22.51 -10.27
C THR A 287 2.69 -22.90 -10.24
N PRO A 288 2.34 -24.19 -10.22
CA PRO A 288 0.95 -24.63 -10.18
C PRO A 288 0.28 -24.23 -8.86
N ALA A 289 -1.04 -24.06 -8.91
CA ALA A 289 -1.85 -23.85 -7.72
C ALA A 289 -1.68 -25.02 -6.74
N GLN A 290 -1.72 -24.71 -5.44
CA GLN A 290 -1.56 -25.68 -4.37
C GLN A 290 -2.77 -25.67 -3.45
N THR A 291 -3.10 -26.83 -2.89
CA THR A 291 -4.16 -26.95 -1.88
C THR A 291 -3.56 -27.55 -0.62
N ALA A 292 -3.70 -26.84 0.50
CA ALA A 292 -3.28 -27.31 1.80
C ALA A 292 -4.49 -27.84 2.58
N ASN A 293 -4.37 -29.04 3.15
CA ASN A 293 -5.39 -29.60 4.04
C ASN A 293 -5.29 -28.95 5.42
N VAL A 294 -5.89 -27.77 5.56
CA VAL A 294 -5.88 -26.99 6.79
C VAL A 294 -7.30 -26.72 7.26
N THR A 295 -7.57 -27.01 8.53
CA THR A 295 -8.79 -26.60 9.23
C THR A 295 -8.43 -25.53 10.25
N GLN A 296 -8.59 -24.27 9.88
CA GLN A 296 -8.49 -23.13 10.80
C GLN A 296 -9.84 -22.43 10.86
N THR A 297 -10.31 -22.15 12.08
CA THR A 297 -11.55 -21.39 12.30
C THR A 297 -11.14 -20.03 12.81
N ALA A 298 -11.65 -18.96 12.18
CA ALA A 298 -11.35 -17.64 12.67
C ALA A 298 -11.93 -17.42 14.06
N ASN A 299 -11.12 -16.92 14.99
CA ASN A 299 -11.54 -16.68 16.36
C ASN A 299 -12.53 -15.49 16.44
N GLY A 300 -12.46 -14.60 15.44
CA GLY A 300 -13.31 -13.43 15.31
C GLY A 300 -14.72 -13.75 14.81
N THR A 301 -15.73 -13.43 15.62
CA THR A 301 -17.11 -13.28 15.15
C THR A 301 -17.44 -11.79 14.94
N CYS A 302 -17.72 -11.43 13.69
CA CYS A 302 -18.31 -10.17 13.25
C CYS A 302 -17.49 -8.87 13.45
N ILE A 303 -17.32 -8.18 12.33
CA ILE A 303 -16.76 -6.84 12.18
C ILE A 303 -17.76 -5.85 12.81
N TRP A 304 -17.49 -5.45 14.06
CA TRP A 304 -18.27 -4.55 14.90
C TRP A 304 -19.64 -5.10 15.37
N LYS A 305 -20.07 -4.73 16.59
CA LYS A 305 -21.43 -4.96 17.12
C LYS A 305 -22.47 -4.10 16.37
N GLY A 306 -22.61 -4.32 15.07
CA GLY A 306 -23.70 -3.81 14.25
C GLY A 306 -24.32 -4.99 13.53
N ASP A 307 -25.66 -5.08 13.55
CA ASP A 307 -26.43 -6.22 13.06
C ASP A 307 -25.92 -6.75 11.71
N ALA A 308 -25.16 -7.85 11.74
CA ALA A 308 -24.74 -8.55 10.54
C ALA A 308 -26.01 -9.06 9.84
N ARG A 309 -26.45 -8.35 8.79
CA ARG A 309 -27.62 -8.78 8.02
C ARG A 309 -27.26 -10.08 7.28
N LYS A 310 -27.97 -11.16 7.57
CA LYS A 310 -27.97 -12.35 6.70
C LYS A 310 -28.59 -11.96 5.36
N SER A 311 -27.78 -11.86 4.31
CA SER A 311 -28.27 -11.73 2.92
C SER A 311 -28.90 -13.05 2.49
N THR A 312 -30.23 -13.08 2.32
CA THR A 312 -31.00 -14.17 1.72
C THR A 312 -31.51 -13.72 0.34
N GLY A 313 -30.77 -14.05 -0.72
CA GLY A 313 -31.25 -13.94 -2.09
C GLY A 313 -30.16 -13.67 -3.12
N ALA A 314 -29.97 -14.60 -4.05
CA ALA A 314 -29.20 -14.36 -5.27
C ALA A 314 -29.93 -13.31 -6.12
N ARG A 315 -29.25 -12.22 -6.49
CA ARG A 315 -29.78 -11.24 -7.44
C ARG A 315 -28.68 -10.77 -8.38
N ASN A 316 -28.99 -10.79 -9.68
CA ASN A 316 -28.13 -10.36 -10.78
C ASN A 316 -27.97 -8.84 -10.78
N TRP A 317 -26.74 -8.34 -10.92
CA TRP A 317 -26.45 -6.91 -11.08
C TRP A 317 -25.33 -6.65 -12.08
N ILE A 318 -25.42 -5.47 -12.70
CA ILE A 318 -24.68 -5.01 -13.88
C ILE A 318 -23.22 -4.68 -13.50
N LEU A 319 -22.29 -5.22 -14.30
CA LEU A 319 -20.84 -5.06 -14.18
C LEU A 319 -20.38 -3.64 -14.57
N LEU A 320 -19.51 -3.04 -13.75
CA LEU A 320 -18.61 -1.96 -14.19
C LEU A 320 -17.18 -2.52 -14.22
N PRO A 321 -16.46 -2.42 -15.35
CA PRO A 321 -15.09 -2.92 -15.46
C PRO A 321 -14.14 -2.04 -14.63
N ILE A 322 -13.38 -2.65 -13.72
CA ILE A 322 -12.41 -1.96 -12.87
C ILE A 322 -11.01 -2.34 -13.35
N PHE A 323 -10.34 -1.42 -14.02
CA PHE A 323 -8.93 -1.55 -14.40
C PHE A 323 -8.05 -1.17 -13.21
N LEU A 324 -7.28 -2.12 -12.68
CA LEU A 324 -6.20 -1.86 -11.72
C LEU A 324 -5.04 -1.16 -12.44
N LEU A 325 -4.76 0.09 -12.08
CA LEU A 325 -3.55 0.80 -12.50
C LEU A 325 -2.49 0.65 -11.42
N PHE A 326 -1.41 -0.06 -11.71
CA PHE A 326 -0.17 0.04 -10.98
C PHE A 326 0.76 0.94 -11.80
N ASN A 327 1.00 2.18 -11.35
CA ASN A 327 2.02 3.02 -11.96
C ASN A 327 3.39 2.51 -11.52
N PHE A 328 4.09 1.85 -12.45
CA PHE A 328 5.53 1.64 -12.38
C PHE A 328 6.22 2.68 -13.27
N ILE A 329 7.45 3.03 -12.89
CA ILE A 329 8.32 3.89 -13.68
C ILE A 329 8.88 3.02 -14.81
N CYS A 330 8.43 3.32 -16.03
CA CYS A 330 9.21 3.15 -17.25
C CYS A 330 9.97 4.47 -17.44
#